data_AF-A0A673L9C3-F1
#
_entry.id   AF-A0A673L9C3-F1
#
_cell.length_a   1.000
_cell.length_b   1.000
_cell.length_c   1.000
_cell.angle_alpha   90.00
_cell.angle_beta   90.00
_cell.angle_gamma   90.00
#
_symmetry.space_group_name_H-M   'P 1'
#
loop_
_entity.id
_entity.type
_entity.pdbx_description
1 polymer ?
#
loop_
_entity_poly.entity_id
_entity_poly.type
_entity_poly.pdbx_seq_one_letter_code
_entity_poly.pdbx_strand_id
1 'polypeptide(L)'
;MRIQVIVITTLHVLINVVPQTTVCATSSYSDGNPEAFLCATSNSSDDVLQATVSAMSSCTDDVLQAIACVMSSCTDDVLQAIACVMSSCTDDVLQAIACVMSSCTDDVLQAIACVMSSCTDDVLQAIACVMSSCTDDVLQAIACVMSSCTDDVLQAIACVMSSCTDDVLQAIACVMSSCTDDVLQAIACVMSSCTDDVLQAIACVMSSCTDDVLQAIACVMSSCTDDVLQAIACVMSSCTDDVLQAIACVMSSCTDDVLQAIACAMSSCSDDILQATVCAMSSCTDDVLQTIACATSNSSDDVLQATVSAMSSCSDDVPSICCDMSTLVLMLLKLQSVRQRTLCHLSQLGEGGFGTVYAATCLDDGLQVSICITYNIYLANHFCPRVEEIIQLLDWRVESDHYILVLERPVPSEELNWFLLRQMVNIEEDVSWVIMRQATFAAQTCCRRGVLHRDIKMENILINPDTLKVKLIDFGCGDFLVLTEMGSTYCPPEYLMTGQYHGEPATLWSLGILLFALLCGDFPKIQTSLSSFCIECCDIICRCLQFDPKQRIELEKLSLHNWFMVNTFG
;
A
#
# COMPACT_ATOMS: atom_id res chain seq x y z
N MET A 1 8.27 -9.92 9.69
CA MET A 1 8.49 -10.41 11.08
C MET A 1 7.20 -10.57 11.88
N ARG A 2 6.35 -9.53 12.08
CA ARG A 2 5.11 -9.68 12.89
C ARG A 2 4.10 -10.70 12.33
N ILE A 3 3.86 -10.70 11.01
CA ILE A 3 2.97 -11.68 10.33
C ILE A 3 3.50 -13.11 10.46
N GLN A 4 4.81 -13.32 10.26
CA GLN A 4 5.46 -14.62 10.51
C GLN A 4 5.31 -15.07 11.96
N VAL A 5 5.41 -14.16 12.94
CA VAL A 5 5.17 -14.49 14.35
C VAL A 5 3.72 -14.89 14.55
N ILE A 6 2.74 -14.13 14.05
CA ILE A 6 1.31 -14.48 14.16
C ILE A 6 1.06 -15.86 13.56
N VAL A 7 1.48 -16.10 12.33
CA VAL A 7 1.37 -17.39 11.63
C VAL A 7 2.07 -18.53 12.40
N ILE A 8 3.29 -18.33 12.92
CA ILE A 8 4.02 -19.32 13.72
C ILE A 8 3.34 -19.57 15.08
N THR A 9 2.73 -18.55 15.68
CA THR A 9 2.00 -18.65 16.96
C THR A 9 0.69 -19.41 16.74
N THR A 10 -0.03 -19.14 15.66
CA THR A 10 -1.21 -19.89 15.19
C THR A 10 -0.87 -21.35 14.91
N LEU A 11 0.25 -21.63 14.23
CA LEU A 11 0.79 -22.99 14.05
C LEU A 11 1.13 -23.65 15.41
N HIS A 12 1.65 -22.90 16.38
CA HIS A 12 1.93 -23.42 17.73
C HIS A 12 0.65 -23.81 18.48
N VAL A 13 -0.44 -23.05 18.33
CA VAL A 13 -1.75 -23.38 18.91
C VAL A 13 -2.30 -24.66 18.25
N LEU A 14 -2.24 -24.76 16.92
CA LEU A 14 -2.71 -25.94 16.18
C LEU A 14 -1.90 -27.21 16.48
N ILE A 15 -0.57 -27.10 16.58
CA ILE A 15 0.33 -28.22 16.88
C ILE A 15 0.23 -28.67 18.35
N ASN A 16 -0.11 -27.80 19.30
CA ASN A 16 -0.13 -28.14 20.73
C ASN A 16 -1.53 -28.44 21.30
N VAL A 17 -2.61 -27.87 20.74
CA VAL A 17 -3.98 -28.04 21.27
C VAL A 17 -4.63 -29.34 20.74
N VAL A 18 -4.45 -29.65 19.46
CA VAL A 18 -5.09 -30.81 18.82
C VAL A 18 -4.58 -32.17 19.35
N PRO A 19 -3.27 -32.39 19.64
CA PRO A 19 -2.79 -33.68 20.14
C PRO A 19 -2.87 -33.87 21.66
N GLN A 20 -3.14 -32.83 22.47
CA GLN A 20 -3.23 -32.93 23.93
C GLN A 20 -4.66 -33.01 24.48
N THR A 21 -5.68 -32.88 23.63
CA THR A 21 -7.06 -33.13 24.02
C THR A 21 -7.28 -34.63 24.18
N THR A 22 -7.76 -35.02 25.36
CA THR A 22 -8.07 -36.42 25.64
C THR A 22 -9.26 -36.80 24.77
N VAL A 23 -9.08 -37.78 23.88
CA VAL A 23 -10.14 -38.32 23.00
C VAL A 23 -11.32 -38.78 23.86
N CYS A 24 -12.40 -38.00 23.90
CA CYS A 24 -13.63 -38.38 24.60
C CYS A 24 -14.60 -39.22 23.75
N ALA A 25 -14.29 -39.51 22.49
CA ALA A 25 -14.97 -40.54 21.72
C ALA A 25 -14.04 -41.13 20.65
N THR A 26 -13.56 -42.36 20.86
CA THR A 26 -13.15 -43.23 19.75
C THR A 26 -14.39 -43.97 19.28
N SER A 27 -15.10 -43.46 18.27
CA SER A 27 -15.78 -44.38 17.36
C SER A 27 -14.74 -44.79 16.33
N SER A 28 -14.07 -45.92 16.54
CA SER A 28 -13.55 -46.64 15.39
C SER A 28 -14.77 -46.97 14.52
N TYR A 29 -14.77 -46.50 13.27
CA TYR A 29 -15.84 -46.76 12.32
C TYR A 29 -15.84 -48.27 12.02
N SER A 30 -16.55 -49.03 12.84
CA SER A 30 -16.93 -50.41 12.56
C SER A 30 -18.42 -50.52 12.83
N ASP A 31 -19.19 -50.44 11.75
CA ASP A 31 -20.64 -50.66 11.67
C ASP A 31 -21.53 -49.77 12.56
N GLY A 32 -21.99 -48.63 12.02
CA GLY A 32 -23.20 -47.97 12.51
C GLY A 32 -23.19 -46.46 12.34
N ASN A 33 -23.75 -45.99 11.21
CA ASN A 33 -23.98 -44.61 10.81
C ASN A 33 -24.58 -43.71 11.92
N PRO A 34 -23.83 -42.74 12.50
CA PRO A 34 -24.41 -41.51 12.99
C PRO A 34 -24.25 -40.47 11.86
N GLU A 35 -25.36 -40.11 11.21
CA GLU A 35 -25.34 -39.15 10.10
C GLU A 35 -24.68 -37.82 10.51
N ALA A 36 -24.72 -37.40 11.79
CA ALA A 36 -23.99 -36.24 12.31
C ALA A 36 -23.59 -36.38 13.80
N PHE A 37 -22.45 -35.80 14.18
CA PHE A 37 -22.05 -35.58 15.58
C PHE A 37 -22.40 -34.15 15.99
N LEU A 38 -23.43 -33.99 16.81
CA LEU A 38 -23.91 -32.71 17.31
C LEU A 38 -23.70 -32.63 18.83
N CYS A 39 -22.91 -31.66 19.27
CA CYS A 39 -22.84 -31.23 20.67
C CYS A 39 -23.61 -29.91 20.81
N ALA A 40 -24.41 -29.76 21.87
CA ALA A 40 -25.13 -28.51 22.12
C ALA A 40 -25.07 -28.16 23.61
N THR A 41 -24.67 -26.93 23.91
CA THR A 41 -24.68 -26.32 25.24
C THR A 41 -25.51 -25.05 25.19
N SER A 42 -26.32 -24.84 26.22
CA SER A 42 -27.22 -23.69 26.26
C SER A 42 -27.51 -23.26 27.69
N ASN A 43 -27.50 -21.96 27.97
CA ASN A 43 -27.72 -21.40 29.30
C ASN A 43 -26.78 -21.98 30.37
N SER A 44 -25.53 -22.27 29.99
CA SER A 44 -24.45 -22.66 30.90
C SER A 44 -23.74 -21.43 31.46
N SER A 45 -23.10 -21.62 32.61
CA SER A 45 -22.32 -20.58 33.28
C SER A 45 -21.15 -21.19 34.04
N ASP A 46 -19.93 -20.66 33.89
CA ASP A 46 -18.70 -21.16 34.51
C ASP A 46 -18.32 -22.61 34.12
N ASP A 47 -18.81 -23.12 32.99
CA ASP A 47 -18.54 -24.50 32.57
C ASP A 47 -17.18 -24.63 31.87
N VAL A 48 -16.41 -25.65 32.24
CA VAL A 48 -15.19 -26.05 31.52
C VAL A 48 -15.50 -27.27 30.68
N LEU A 49 -15.71 -27.05 29.39
CA LEU A 49 -16.05 -28.09 28.42
C LEU A 49 -14.78 -28.62 27.74
N GLN A 50 -14.64 -29.94 27.78
CA GLN A 50 -13.59 -30.67 27.05
C GLN A 50 -13.86 -30.66 25.54
N ALA A 51 -12.88 -31.09 24.75
CA ALA A 51 -12.96 -31.05 23.30
C ALA A 51 -13.92 -32.10 22.70
N THR A 52 -14.66 -31.71 21.66
CA THR A 52 -15.34 -32.64 20.75
C THR A 52 -14.38 -32.95 19.61
N VAL A 53 -13.66 -34.05 19.72
CA VAL A 53 -12.70 -34.52 18.70
C VAL A 53 -13.26 -35.77 18.04
N SER A 54 -13.42 -35.73 16.73
CA SER A 54 -13.72 -36.90 15.91
C SER A 54 -12.50 -37.23 15.06
N ALA A 55 -12.13 -38.50 14.97
CA ALA A 55 -11.00 -38.95 14.16
C ALA A 55 -11.43 -40.09 13.23
N MET A 56 -11.11 -39.96 11.96
CA MET A 56 -11.28 -40.94 10.91
C MET A 56 -9.90 -41.30 10.36
N SER A 57 -9.68 -42.58 10.11
CA SER A 57 -8.39 -43.04 9.61
C SER A 57 -8.53 -44.29 8.77
N SER A 58 -7.85 -44.34 7.62
CA SER A 58 -7.94 -45.50 6.70
C SER A 58 -9.37 -45.77 6.24
N CYS A 59 -10.15 -44.70 6.07
CA CYS A 59 -11.51 -44.71 5.54
C CYS A 59 -11.49 -44.70 4.01
N THR A 60 -12.55 -45.24 3.41
CA THR A 60 -12.71 -45.37 1.95
C THR A 60 -14.20 -45.26 1.61
N ASP A 61 -14.58 -44.38 0.69
CA ASP A 61 -15.97 -44.18 0.23
C ASP A 61 -16.96 -43.77 1.35
N ASP A 62 -16.50 -43.17 2.45
CA ASP A 62 -17.34 -42.75 3.57
C ASP A 62 -18.00 -41.39 3.32
N VAL A 63 -19.22 -41.20 3.82
CA VAL A 63 -19.95 -39.92 3.74
C VAL A 63 -20.38 -39.49 5.13
N LEU A 64 -19.79 -38.40 5.63
CA LEU A 64 -20.09 -37.82 6.94
C LEU A 64 -20.77 -36.46 6.78
N GLN A 65 -21.93 -36.28 7.43
CA GLN A 65 -22.73 -35.06 7.26
C GLN A 65 -22.21 -33.90 8.10
N ALA A 66 -21.87 -34.08 9.38
CA ALA A 66 -21.34 -32.97 10.16
C ALA A 66 -20.66 -33.39 11.47
N ILE A 67 -19.67 -32.61 11.88
CA ILE A 67 -19.23 -32.47 13.27
C ILE A 67 -19.56 -31.04 13.68
N ALA A 68 -20.54 -30.87 14.55
CA ALA A 68 -21.06 -29.56 14.90
C ALA A 68 -21.15 -29.37 16.42
N CYS A 69 -20.82 -28.16 16.88
CA CYS A 69 -21.12 -27.70 18.22
C CYS A 69 -22.00 -26.45 18.17
N VAL A 70 -22.99 -26.35 19.05
CA VAL A 70 -23.84 -25.16 19.21
C VAL A 70 -23.77 -24.69 20.66
N MET A 71 -23.32 -23.46 20.86
CA MET A 71 -23.32 -22.76 22.15
C MET A 71 -24.30 -21.60 22.07
N SER A 72 -25.16 -21.48 23.08
CA SER A 72 -26.21 -20.45 23.07
C SER A 72 -26.53 -19.93 24.46
N SER A 73 -26.49 -18.60 24.63
CA SER A 73 -26.75 -17.98 25.94
C SER A 73 -25.83 -18.52 27.04
N CYS A 74 -24.58 -18.79 26.70
CA CYS A 74 -23.53 -19.25 27.60
C CYS A 74 -22.79 -18.05 28.20
N THR A 75 -22.26 -18.19 29.41
CA THR A 75 -21.53 -17.11 30.09
C THR A 75 -20.32 -17.64 30.84
N ASP A 76 -19.13 -17.03 30.71
CA ASP A 76 -17.92 -17.45 31.43
C ASP A 76 -17.48 -18.91 31.14
N ASP A 77 -17.88 -19.49 30.00
CA ASP A 77 -17.56 -20.88 29.66
C ASP A 77 -16.20 -20.99 28.95
N VAL A 78 -15.50 -22.10 29.17
CA VAL A 78 -14.23 -22.40 28.51
C VAL A 78 -14.34 -23.70 27.73
N LEU A 79 -14.31 -23.62 26.40
CA LEU A 79 -14.33 -24.77 25.49
C LEU A 79 -12.96 -24.99 24.85
N GLN A 80 -12.42 -26.20 25.03
CA GLN A 80 -11.07 -26.49 24.54
C GLN A 80 -10.99 -26.60 23.02
N ALA A 81 -11.76 -27.46 22.37
CA ALA A 81 -11.73 -27.57 20.90
C ALA A 81 -12.93 -28.27 20.30
N ILE A 82 -13.23 -27.95 19.04
CA ILE A 82 -14.07 -28.72 18.13
C ILE A 82 -13.16 -29.13 16.98
N ALA A 83 -12.88 -30.42 16.84
CA ALA A 83 -11.90 -30.88 15.87
C ALA A 83 -12.33 -32.13 15.12
N CYS A 84 -11.97 -32.18 13.84
CA CYS A 84 -11.94 -33.41 13.05
C CYS A 84 -10.50 -33.72 12.64
N VAL A 85 -10.12 -35.00 12.67
CA VAL A 85 -8.87 -35.49 12.13
C VAL A 85 -9.18 -36.56 11.09
N MET A 86 -8.74 -36.38 9.85
CA MET A 86 -8.81 -37.36 8.77
C MET A 86 -7.40 -37.76 8.38
N SER A 87 -7.15 -39.06 8.25
CA SER A 87 -5.80 -39.55 7.98
C SER A 87 -5.79 -40.81 7.13
N SER A 88 -5.03 -40.80 6.03
CA SER A 88 -4.99 -41.95 5.11
C SER A 88 -6.40 -42.32 4.60
N CYS A 89 -7.26 -41.33 4.42
CA CYS A 89 -8.61 -41.44 3.89
C CYS A 89 -8.58 -41.36 2.36
N THR A 90 -9.55 -41.99 1.70
CA THR A 90 -9.65 -41.93 0.24
C THR A 90 -11.10 -41.90 -0.25
N ASP A 91 -11.43 -41.08 -1.24
CA ASP A 91 -12.78 -40.98 -1.82
C ASP A 91 -13.88 -40.62 -0.77
N ASP A 92 -13.53 -39.97 0.33
CA ASP A 92 -14.45 -39.62 1.42
C ASP A 92 -15.09 -38.24 1.20
N VAL A 93 -16.32 -38.07 1.70
CA VAL A 93 -17.05 -36.79 1.63
C VAL A 93 -17.46 -36.34 3.03
N LEU A 94 -16.93 -35.21 3.49
CA LEU A 94 -17.33 -34.54 4.73
C LEU A 94 -18.03 -33.21 4.42
N GLN A 95 -19.30 -33.07 4.80
CA GLN A 95 -20.01 -31.82 4.51
C GLN A 95 -19.57 -30.66 5.44
N ALA A 96 -19.47 -30.85 6.76
CA ALA A 96 -19.13 -29.72 7.62
C ALA A 96 -18.43 -30.07 8.94
N ILE A 97 -17.50 -29.20 9.34
CA ILE A 97 -17.06 -29.04 10.72
C ILE A 97 -17.49 -27.64 11.17
N ALA A 98 -18.41 -27.54 12.11
CA ALA A 98 -19.07 -26.28 12.42
C ALA A 98 -19.11 -25.97 13.92
N CYS A 99 -18.98 -24.69 14.25
CA CYS A 99 -19.37 -24.16 15.55
C CYS A 99 -20.34 -23.00 15.37
N VAL A 100 -21.39 -22.96 16.17
CA VAL A 100 -22.31 -21.81 16.24
C VAL A 100 -22.30 -21.29 17.67
N MET A 101 -21.94 -20.04 17.86
CA MET A 101 -22.03 -19.32 19.13
C MET A 101 -23.06 -18.20 19.00
N SER A 102 -23.99 -18.13 19.95
CA SER A 102 -25.11 -17.20 19.86
C SER A 102 -25.47 -16.64 21.22
N SER A 103 -25.45 -15.31 21.37
CA SER A 103 -25.75 -14.66 22.64
C SER A 103 -24.86 -15.14 23.79
N CYS A 104 -23.61 -15.51 23.48
CA CYS A 104 -22.59 -15.89 24.45
C CYS A 104 -21.90 -14.66 25.03
N THR A 105 -21.42 -14.73 26.26
CA THR A 105 -20.69 -13.63 26.89
C THR A 105 -19.49 -14.13 27.70
N ASP A 106 -18.34 -13.48 27.60
CA ASP A 106 -17.13 -13.83 28.37
C ASP A 106 -16.63 -15.28 28.14
N ASP A 107 -17.00 -15.92 27.02
CA ASP A 107 -16.64 -17.30 26.71
C ASP A 107 -15.26 -17.39 26.04
N VAL A 108 -14.54 -18.50 26.27
CA VAL A 108 -13.23 -18.76 25.66
C VAL A 108 -13.24 -20.08 24.88
N LEU A 109 -13.08 -20.00 23.56
CA LEU A 109 -12.93 -21.17 22.68
C LEU A 109 -11.51 -21.23 22.10
N GLN A 110 -10.77 -22.32 22.33
CA GLN A 110 -9.39 -22.39 21.81
C GLN A 110 -9.34 -22.73 20.32
N ALA A 111 -10.12 -23.68 19.81
CA ALA A 111 -10.00 -24.04 18.40
C ALA A 111 -11.24 -24.69 17.77
N ILE A 112 -11.48 -24.35 16.50
CA ILE A 112 -12.30 -25.11 15.56
C ILE A 112 -11.35 -25.57 14.45
N ALA A 113 -11.10 -26.87 14.33
CA ALA A 113 -10.02 -27.36 13.48
C ALA A 113 -10.39 -28.59 12.64
N CYS A 114 -9.83 -28.66 11.44
CA CYS A 114 -9.72 -29.90 10.67
C CYS A 114 -8.25 -30.21 10.40
N VAL A 115 -7.84 -31.46 10.56
CA VAL A 115 -6.51 -31.94 10.17
C VAL A 115 -6.69 -33.06 9.17
N MET A 116 -6.18 -32.88 7.94
CA MET A 116 -6.15 -33.89 6.89
C MET A 116 -4.69 -34.27 6.62
N SER A 117 -4.39 -35.57 6.67
CA SER A 117 -3.04 -36.09 6.47
C SER A 117 -3.04 -37.30 5.58
N SER A 118 -2.24 -37.30 4.52
CA SER A 118 -2.15 -38.44 3.60
C SER A 118 -3.50 -38.84 3.00
N CYS A 119 -4.39 -37.88 2.80
CA CYS A 119 -5.72 -38.10 2.23
C CYS A 119 -5.68 -37.97 0.70
N THR A 120 -6.58 -38.66 0.00
CA THR A 120 -6.60 -38.62 -1.47
C THR A 120 -8.02 -38.63 -2.04
N ASP A 121 -8.32 -37.79 -3.03
CA ASP A 121 -9.64 -37.73 -3.68
C ASP A 121 -10.80 -37.39 -2.69
N ASP A 122 -10.51 -36.76 -1.54
CA ASP A 122 -11.49 -36.43 -0.52
C ASP A 122 -12.15 -35.06 -0.78
N VAL A 123 -13.41 -34.91 -0.38
CA VAL A 123 -14.17 -33.65 -0.53
C VAL A 123 -14.67 -33.15 0.83
N LEU A 124 -14.14 -32.01 1.28
CA LEU A 124 -14.61 -31.28 2.46
C LEU A 124 -15.35 -30.00 2.04
N GLN A 125 -16.65 -29.89 2.36
CA GLN A 125 -17.39 -28.69 1.95
C GLN A 125 -17.07 -27.49 2.84
N ALA A 126 -17.07 -27.61 4.17
CA ALA A 126 -16.82 -26.44 5.01
C ALA A 126 -16.20 -26.73 6.38
N ILE A 127 -15.31 -25.83 6.81
CA ILE A 127 -14.97 -25.59 8.21
C ILE A 127 -15.53 -24.21 8.56
N ALA A 128 -16.51 -24.15 9.45
CA ALA A 128 -17.29 -22.94 9.68
C ALA A 128 -17.38 -22.57 11.16
N CYS A 129 -17.31 -21.27 11.44
CA CYS A 129 -17.73 -20.70 12.71
C CYS A 129 -18.75 -19.58 12.46
N VAL A 130 -19.84 -19.58 13.23
CA VAL A 130 -20.83 -18.49 13.22
C VAL A 130 -20.93 -17.93 14.62
N MET A 131 -20.63 -16.65 14.80
CA MET A 131 -20.78 -15.90 16.05
C MET A 131 -21.87 -14.85 15.85
N SER A 132 -22.84 -14.83 16.75
CA SER A 132 -24.01 -13.95 16.62
C SER A 132 -24.44 -13.36 17.95
N SER A 133 -24.44 -12.04 18.06
CA SER A 133 -24.79 -11.35 19.31
C SER A 133 -23.93 -11.78 20.50
N CYS A 134 -22.67 -12.15 20.24
CA CYS A 134 -21.68 -12.49 21.26
C CYS A 134 -21.04 -11.21 21.84
N THR A 135 -20.58 -11.27 23.09
CA THR A 135 -19.91 -10.14 23.72
C THR A 135 -18.73 -10.57 24.58
N ASP A 136 -17.59 -9.90 24.49
CA ASP A 136 -16.39 -10.20 25.30
C ASP A 136 -15.84 -11.64 25.13
N ASP A 137 -16.19 -12.33 24.03
CA ASP A 137 -15.77 -13.71 23.76
C ASP A 137 -14.36 -13.76 23.15
N VAL A 138 -13.60 -14.82 23.43
CA VAL A 138 -12.26 -15.05 22.88
C VAL A 138 -12.17 -16.37 22.11
N LEU A 139 -12.00 -16.30 20.80
CA LEU A 139 -11.74 -17.44 19.92
C LEU A 139 -10.29 -17.45 19.42
N GLN A 140 -9.49 -18.46 19.77
CA GLN A 140 -8.09 -18.47 19.34
C GLN A 140 -7.90 -18.89 17.88
N ALA A 141 -8.61 -19.88 17.35
CA ALA A 141 -8.40 -20.29 15.96
C ALA A 141 -9.60 -20.99 15.29
N ILE A 142 -9.80 -20.69 14.01
CA ILE A 142 -10.53 -21.52 13.05
C ILE A 142 -9.52 -21.98 12.01
N ALA A 143 -9.31 -23.28 11.84
CA ALA A 143 -8.19 -23.75 11.04
C ALA A 143 -8.41 -25.04 10.24
N CYS A 144 -7.71 -25.13 9.12
CA CYS A 144 -7.45 -26.38 8.41
C CYS A 144 -5.95 -26.63 8.31
N VAL A 145 -5.52 -27.87 8.51
CA VAL A 145 -4.15 -28.32 8.24
C VAL A 145 -4.22 -29.49 7.26
N MET A 146 -3.66 -29.33 6.07
CA MET A 146 -3.54 -30.36 5.04
C MET A 146 -2.07 -30.74 4.88
N SER A 147 -1.76 -32.02 4.97
CA SER A 147 -0.39 -32.52 4.92
C SER A 147 -0.30 -33.76 4.06
N SER A 148 0.54 -33.75 3.02
CA SER A 148 0.71 -34.90 2.12
C SER A 148 -0.59 -35.38 1.48
N CYS A 149 -1.51 -34.45 1.22
CA CYS A 149 -2.81 -34.72 0.60
C CYS A 149 -2.69 -34.62 -0.94
N THR A 150 -3.56 -35.32 -1.67
CA THR A 150 -3.52 -35.31 -3.13
C THR A 150 -4.91 -35.35 -3.75
N ASP A 151 -5.19 -34.53 -4.77
CA ASP A 151 -6.48 -34.48 -5.46
C ASP A 151 -7.68 -34.16 -4.53
N ASP A 152 -7.44 -33.55 -3.36
CA ASP A 152 -8.48 -33.21 -2.38
C ASP A 152 -9.15 -31.86 -2.71
N VAL A 153 -10.44 -31.73 -2.37
CA VAL A 153 -11.20 -30.48 -2.58
C VAL A 153 -11.77 -29.97 -1.26
N LEU A 154 -11.30 -28.79 -0.82
CA LEU A 154 -11.86 -28.03 0.28
C LEU A 154 -12.61 -26.79 -0.24
N GLN A 155 -13.93 -26.74 -0.05
CA GLN A 155 -14.69 -25.59 -0.58
C GLN A 155 -14.49 -24.34 0.29
N ALA A 156 -14.57 -24.41 1.62
CA ALA A 156 -14.40 -23.20 2.43
C ALA A 156 -13.88 -23.42 3.85
N ILE A 157 -13.05 -22.48 4.29
CA ILE A 157 -12.83 -22.15 5.71
C ILE A 157 -13.50 -20.80 5.96
N ALA A 158 -14.54 -20.76 6.77
CA ALA A 158 -15.40 -19.59 6.91
C ALA A 158 -15.61 -19.17 8.37
N CYS A 159 -15.57 -17.88 8.63
CA CYS A 159 -16.08 -17.28 9.86
C CYS A 159 -17.14 -16.22 9.52
N VAL A 160 -18.25 -16.21 10.26
CA VAL A 160 -19.28 -15.18 10.17
C VAL A 160 -19.50 -14.60 11.55
N MET A 161 -19.24 -13.30 11.72
CA MET A 161 -19.51 -12.54 12.94
C MET A 161 -20.64 -11.53 12.66
N SER A 162 -21.64 -11.53 13.53
CA SER A 162 -22.84 -10.73 13.33
C SER A 162 -23.35 -10.13 14.63
N SER A 163 -23.40 -8.79 14.71
CA SER A 163 -23.84 -8.09 15.92
C SER A 163 -23.02 -8.45 17.17
N CYS A 164 -21.74 -8.79 16.98
CA CYS A 164 -20.79 -9.06 18.05
C CYS A 164 -20.22 -7.76 18.63
N THR A 165 -19.78 -7.79 19.89
CA THR A 165 -19.13 -6.63 20.51
C THR A 165 -17.98 -7.04 21.42
N ASP A 166 -16.84 -6.33 21.36
CA ASP A 166 -15.68 -6.59 22.23
C ASP A 166 -15.09 -8.03 22.09
N ASP A 167 -15.39 -8.74 20.98
CA ASP A 167 -14.93 -10.11 20.76
C ASP A 167 -13.50 -10.13 20.17
N VAL A 168 -12.72 -11.16 20.52
CA VAL A 168 -11.35 -11.35 20.01
C VAL A 168 -11.19 -12.67 19.27
N LEU A 169 -10.99 -12.61 17.96
CA LEU A 169 -10.62 -13.75 17.11
C LEU A 169 -9.14 -13.69 16.70
N GLN A 170 -8.31 -14.62 17.17
CA GLN A 170 -6.87 -14.55 16.86
C GLN A 170 -6.56 -15.01 15.43
N ALA A 171 -7.19 -16.05 14.88
CA ALA A 171 -6.87 -16.48 13.53
C ALA A 171 -7.97 -17.27 12.80
N ILE A 172 -8.08 -17.03 11.49
CA ILE A 172 -8.68 -17.93 10.51
C ILE A 172 -7.55 -18.40 9.59
N ALA A 173 -7.21 -19.69 9.60
CA ALA A 173 -5.97 -20.16 9.00
C ALA A 173 -6.12 -21.44 8.15
N CYS A 174 -5.38 -21.51 7.06
CA CYS A 174 -5.10 -22.76 6.35
C CYS A 174 -3.59 -23.01 6.29
N VAL A 175 -3.16 -24.25 6.53
CA VAL A 175 -1.78 -24.70 6.34
C VAL A 175 -1.77 -25.89 5.39
N MET A 176 -1.10 -25.76 4.25
CA MET A 176 -0.87 -26.82 3.27
C MET A 176 0.61 -27.16 3.22
N SER A 177 0.93 -28.44 3.35
CA SER A 177 2.31 -28.94 3.36
C SER A 177 2.44 -30.20 2.53
N SER A 178 3.33 -30.19 1.54
CA SER A 178 3.57 -31.36 0.68
C SER A 178 2.31 -31.88 -0.01
N CYS A 179 1.38 -30.99 -0.34
CA CYS A 179 0.12 -31.28 -1.02
C CYS A 179 0.32 -31.21 -2.53
N THR A 180 -0.51 -31.94 -3.29
CA THR A 180 -0.42 -31.97 -4.75
C THR A 180 -1.80 -32.04 -5.42
N ASP A 181 -2.05 -31.22 -6.44
CA ASP A 181 -3.32 -31.20 -7.18
C ASP A 181 -4.56 -30.90 -6.29
N ASP A 182 -4.36 -30.28 -5.12
CA ASP A 182 -5.44 -29.95 -4.19
C ASP A 182 -6.12 -28.60 -4.54
N VAL A 183 -7.42 -28.49 -4.28
CA VAL A 183 -8.21 -27.27 -4.53
C VAL A 183 -8.85 -26.74 -3.26
N LEU A 184 -8.43 -25.53 -2.84
CA LEU A 184 -9.07 -24.74 -1.80
C LEU A 184 -9.83 -23.55 -2.42
N GLN A 185 -11.17 -23.55 -2.36
CA GLN A 185 -11.93 -22.45 -3.00
C GLN A 185 -11.89 -21.16 -2.18
N ALA A 186 -12.02 -21.20 -0.84
CA ALA A 186 -12.01 -19.96 -0.08
C ALA A 186 -11.52 -20.10 1.38
N ILE A 187 -10.79 -19.08 1.83
CA ILE A 187 -10.65 -18.72 3.23
C ILE A 187 -11.36 -17.38 3.41
N ALA A 188 -12.48 -17.37 4.13
CA ALA A 188 -13.40 -16.24 4.17
C ALA A 188 -13.75 -15.80 5.60
N CYS A 189 -13.82 -14.49 5.80
CA CYS A 189 -14.42 -13.89 7.00
C CYS A 189 -15.49 -12.87 6.60
N VAL A 190 -16.65 -12.90 7.26
CA VAL A 190 -17.71 -11.89 7.12
C VAL A 190 -18.01 -11.29 8.47
N MET A 191 -17.84 -9.98 8.61
CA MET A 191 -18.19 -9.20 9.80
C MET A 191 -19.34 -8.25 9.46
N SER A 192 -20.39 -8.26 10.28
CA SER A 192 -21.60 -7.50 10.02
C SER A 192 -22.20 -6.91 11.29
N SER A 193 -22.32 -5.58 11.33
CA SER A 193 -22.84 -4.88 12.52
C SER A 193 -22.06 -5.18 13.80
N CYS A 194 -20.76 -5.44 13.68
CA CYS A 194 -19.84 -5.67 14.79
C CYS A 194 -19.37 -4.34 15.39
N THR A 195 -18.90 -4.35 16.63
CA THR A 195 -18.36 -3.16 17.29
C THR A 195 -17.23 -3.51 18.26
N ASP A 196 -16.11 -2.78 18.21
CA ASP A 196 -14.95 -2.99 19.08
C ASP A 196 -14.34 -4.42 18.98
N ASP A 197 -14.61 -5.16 17.89
CA ASP A 197 -14.11 -6.52 17.69
C ASP A 197 -12.67 -6.53 17.13
N VAL A 198 -11.87 -7.55 17.50
CA VAL A 198 -10.48 -7.70 17.02
C VAL A 198 -10.27 -9.04 16.31
N LEU A 199 -9.97 -8.98 15.01
CA LEU A 199 -9.50 -10.11 14.22
C LEU A 199 -8.00 -9.98 13.91
N GLN A 200 -7.15 -10.82 14.52
CA GLN A 200 -5.70 -10.68 14.35
C GLN A 200 -5.19 -11.19 12.99
N ALA A 201 -5.75 -12.26 12.42
CA ALA A 201 -5.30 -12.71 11.10
C ALA A 201 -6.30 -13.57 10.32
N ILE A 202 -6.32 -13.37 9.00
CA ILE A 202 -6.79 -14.34 8.02
C ILE A 202 -5.55 -14.79 7.23
N ALA A 203 -5.17 -16.06 7.35
CA ALA A 203 -3.87 -16.52 6.88
C ALA A 203 -3.93 -17.82 6.06
N CYS A 204 -3.08 -17.92 5.05
CA CYS A 204 -2.75 -19.18 4.38
C CYS A 204 -1.22 -19.39 4.38
N VAL A 205 -0.79 -20.63 4.61
CA VAL A 205 0.61 -21.06 4.47
C VAL A 205 0.67 -22.26 3.53
N MET A 206 1.42 -22.14 2.45
CA MET A 206 1.72 -23.23 1.52
C MET A 206 3.21 -23.54 1.56
N SER A 207 3.54 -24.82 1.68
CA SER A 207 4.93 -25.27 1.78
C SER A 207 5.18 -26.56 1.05
N SER A 208 6.15 -26.57 0.13
CA SER A 208 6.48 -27.75 -0.70
C SER A 208 5.27 -28.33 -1.44
N CYS A 209 4.34 -27.47 -1.85
CA CYS A 209 3.11 -27.81 -2.56
C CYS A 209 3.33 -27.77 -4.09
N THR A 210 2.54 -28.52 -4.85
CA THR A 210 2.67 -28.57 -6.31
C THR A 210 1.32 -28.66 -7.02
N ASP A 211 1.09 -27.85 -8.04
CA ASP A 211 -0.14 -27.84 -8.84
C ASP A 211 -1.42 -27.55 -8.00
N ASP A 212 -1.28 -26.93 -6.81
CA ASP A 212 -2.39 -26.62 -5.92
C ASP A 212 -3.08 -25.29 -6.30
N VAL A 213 -4.38 -25.20 -6.07
CA VAL A 213 -5.19 -24.00 -6.38
C VAL A 213 -5.88 -23.45 -5.13
N LEU A 214 -5.51 -22.23 -4.73
CA LEU A 214 -6.24 -21.41 -3.77
C LEU A 214 -7.00 -20.28 -4.48
N GLN A 215 -8.33 -20.37 -4.57
CA GLN A 215 -9.09 -19.39 -5.35
C GLN A 215 -9.17 -18.03 -4.65
N ALA A 216 -9.42 -17.97 -3.33
CA ALA A 216 -9.53 -16.70 -2.63
C ALA A 216 -9.20 -16.74 -1.14
N ILE A 217 -8.54 -15.68 -0.65
CA ILE A 217 -8.53 -15.27 0.75
C ILE A 217 -9.31 -13.96 0.85
N ALA A 218 -10.45 -13.97 1.53
CA ALA A 218 -11.40 -12.85 1.50
C ALA A 218 -11.86 -12.41 2.89
N CYS A 219 -12.01 -11.09 3.07
CA CYS A 219 -12.74 -10.50 4.18
C CYS A 219 -13.82 -9.55 3.67
N VAL A 220 -15.00 -9.58 4.29
CA VAL A 220 -16.08 -8.60 4.06
C VAL A 220 -16.47 -7.99 5.39
N MET A 221 -16.37 -6.67 5.51
CA MET A 221 -16.84 -5.89 6.67
C MET A 221 -18.01 -5.01 6.23
N SER A 222 -19.07 -5.02 7.03
CA SER A 222 -20.30 -4.29 6.69
C SER A 222 -20.99 -3.70 7.91
N SER A 223 -21.19 -2.38 7.91
CA SER A 223 -21.81 -1.68 9.05
C SER A 223 -21.10 -1.91 10.39
N CYS A 224 -19.78 -2.10 10.34
CA CYS A 224 -18.89 -2.29 11.49
C CYS A 224 -18.46 -0.95 12.08
N THR A 225 -18.03 -0.94 13.33
CA THR A 225 -17.57 0.28 14.01
C THR A 225 -16.44 -0.02 14.99
N ASP A 226 -15.33 0.74 14.94
CA ASP A 226 -14.18 0.57 15.83
C ASP A 226 -13.53 -0.86 15.78
N ASP A 227 -13.78 -1.63 14.72
CA ASP A 227 -13.26 -2.99 14.56
C ASP A 227 -11.81 -2.99 14.03
N VAL A 228 -11.00 -3.97 14.44
CA VAL A 228 -9.60 -4.10 14.02
C VAL A 228 -9.33 -5.43 13.32
N LEU A 229 -8.98 -5.38 12.03
CA LEU A 229 -8.41 -6.50 11.26
C LEU A 229 -6.89 -6.30 11.09
N GLN A 230 -6.07 -7.05 11.82
CA GLN A 230 -4.63 -6.80 11.79
C GLN A 230 -3.96 -7.25 10.49
N ALA A 231 -4.33 -8.40 9.93
CA ALA A 231 -3.71 -8.90 8.70
C ALA A 231 -4.57 -9.87 7.88
N ILE A 232 -4.49 -9.75 6.55
CA ILE A 232 -4.84 -10.81 5.59
C ILE A 232 -3.55 -11.22 4.90
N ALA A 233 -3.12 -12.48 5.03
CA ALA A 233 -1.80 -12.90 4.59
C ALA A 233 -1.77 -14.26 3.87
N CYS A 234 -0.93 -14.38 2.85
CA CYS A 234 -0.51 -15.68 2.31
C CYS A 234 1.02 -15.81 2.34
N VAL A 235 1.53 -16.99 2.68
CA VAL A 235 2.96 -17.32 2.62
C VAL A 235 3.15 -18.60 1.81
N MET A 236 3.91 -18.52 0.72
CA MET A 236 4.28 -19.65 -0.14
C MET A 236 5.78 -19.92 -0.02
N SER A 237 6.16 -21.19 0.13
CA SER A 237 7.55 -21.58 0.30
C SER A 237 7.88 -22.90 -0.39
N SER A 238 8.90 -22.91 -1.24
CA SER A 238 9.30 -24.12 -1.99
C SER A 238 8.17 -24.73 -2.82
N CYS A 239 7.23 -23.91 -3.29
CA CYS A 239 6.04 -24.31 -4.06
C CYS A 239 6.35 -24.28 -5.57
N THR A 240 5.58 -25.05 -6.36
CA THR A 240 5.75 -25.09 -7.82
C THR A 240 4.42 -25.22 -8.55
N ASP A 241 4.20 -24.40 -9.58
CA ASP A 241 2.97 -24.39 -10.40
C ASP A 241 1.67 -24.13 -9.60
N ASP A 242 1.78 -23.55 -8.40
CA ASP A 242 0.62 -23.25 -7.54
C ASP A 242 -0.06 -21.93 -7.95
N VAL A 243 -1.38 -21.86 -7.77
CA VAL A 243 -2.18 -20.68 -8.13
C VAL A 243 -2.93 -20.12 -6.93
N LEU A 244 -2.58 -18.89 -6.54
CA LEU A 244 -3.39 -18.03 -5.66
C LEU A 244 -4.14 -16.99 -6.49
N GLN A 245 -5.45 -17.18 -6.67
CA GLN A 245 -6.22 -16.30 -7.56
C GLN A 245 -6.53 -14.93 -6.93
N ALA A 246 -6.88 -14.83 -5.65
CA ALA A 246 -7.15 -13.52 -5.06
C ALA A 246 -6.89 -13.43 -3.55
N ILE A 247 -6.39 -12.28 -3.11
CA ILE A 247 -6.52 -11.81 -1.74
C ILE A 247 -7.38 -10.55 -1.74
N ALA A 248 -8.52 -10.55 -1.06
CA ALA A 248 -9.51 -9.50 -1.13
C ALA A 248 -9.97 -9.02 0.26
N CYS A 249 -10.16 -7.72 0.42
CA CYS A 249 -10.97 -7.15 1.50
C CYS A 249 -12.03 -6.20 0.92
N VAL A 250 -13.26 -6.27 1.42
CA VAL A 250 -14.34 -5.34 1.07
C VAL A 250 -14.90 -4.73 2.34
N MET A 251 -14.85 -3.41 2.45
CA MET A 251 -15.43 -2.64 3.56
C MET A 251 -16.60 -1.80 3.04
N SER A 252 -17.71 -1.82 3.77
CA SER A 252 -18.93 -1.12 3.36
C SER A 252 -19.71 -0.54 4.53
N SER A 253 -20.00 0.75 4.49
CA SER A 253 -20.73 1.44 5.58
C SER A 253 -20.06 1.29 6.96
N CYS A 254 -18.74 1.16 6.98
CA CYS A 254 -17.92 1.03 8.18
C CYS A 254 -17.56 2.40 8.77
N THR A 255 -17.15 2.44 10.04
CA THR A 255 -16.74 3.67 10.73
C THR A 255 -15.60 3.40 11.70
N ASP A 256 -14.50 4.14 11.61
CA ASP A 256 -13.34 4.03 12.50
C ASP A 256 -12.69 2.63 12.54
N ASP A 257 -12.94 1.78 11.53
CA ASP A 257 -12.37 0.43 11.43
C ASP A 257 -10.92 0.48 10.90
N VAL A 258 -10.08 -0.45 11.36
CA VAL A 258 -8.66 -0.52 10.97
C VAL A 258 -8.33 -1.84 10.28
N LEU A 259 -7.91 -1.77 9.01
CA LEU A 259 -7.22 -2.86 8.31
C LEU A 259 -5.72 -2.59 8.23
N GLN A 260 -4.93 -3.29 9.04
CA GLN A 260 -3.50 -2.99 9.15
C GLN A 260 -2.65 -3.56 7.99
N ALA A 261 -2.92 -4.76 7.47
CA ALA A 261 -2.12 -5.28 6.37
C ALA A 261 -2.87 -6.26 5.46
N ILE A 262 -2.60 -6.17 4.16
CA ILE A 262 -2.80 -7.29 3.23
C ILE A 262 -1.44 -7.69 2.66
N ALA A 263 -1.03 -8.95 2.81
CA ALA A 263 0.31 -9.38 2.42
C ALA A 263 0.35 -10.72 1.68
N CYS A 264 1.30 -10.87 0.76
CA CYS A 264 1.67 -12.17 0.20
C CYS A 264 3.19 -12.29 0.17
N ALA A 265 3.75 -13.43 0.59
CA ALA A 265 5.19 -13.66 0.57
C ALA A 265 5.52 -14.99 -0.11
N MET A 266 6.29 -14.95 -1.20
CA MET A 266 6.78 -16.13 -1.92
C MET A 266 8.28 -16.31 -1.66
N SER A 267 8.70 -17.54 -1.41
CA SER A 267 10.10 -17.85 -1.14
C SER A 267 10.53 -19.17 -1.76
N SER A 268 11.59 -19.16 -2.57
CA SER A 268 12.10 -20.37 -3.25
C SER A 268 11.04 -21.07 -4.10
N CYS A 269 10.11 -20.31 -4.68
CA CYS A 269 8.98 -20.80 -5.47
C CYS A 269 9.32 -20.81 -6.98
N SER A 270 8.56 -21.54 -7.79
CA SER A 270 8.78 -21.58 -9.24
C SER A 270 7.47 -21.70 -10.02
N ASP A 271 7.27 -20.81 -11.00
CA ASP A 271 6.07 -20.79 -11.86
C ASP A 271 4.73 -20.56 -11.11
N ASP A 272 4.81 -20.07 -9.86
CA ASP A 272 3.61 -19.80 -9.04
C ASP A 272 2.93 -18.47 -9.43
N ILE A 273 1.60 -18.41 -9.34
CA ILE A 273 0.82 -17.25 -9.76
C ILE A 273 -0.01 -16.65 -8.61
N LEU A 274 0.22 -15.37 -8.29
CA LEU A 274 -0.74 -14.52 -7.57
C LEU A 274 -1.46 -13.57 -8.55
N GLN A 275 -2.76 -13.80 -8.81
CA GLN A 275 -3.47 -13.01 -9.83
C GLN A 275 -3.99 -11.64 -9.34
N ALA A 276 -4.39 -11.51 -8.08
CA ALA A 276 -4.95 -10.26 -7.58
C ALA A 276 -4.80 -10.07 -6.06
N THR A 277 -4.44 -8.84 -5.65
CA THR A 277 -4.62 -8.36 -4.28
C THR A 277 -5.47 -7.11 -4.33
N VAL A 278 -6.68 -7.15 -3.76
CA VAL A 278 -7.72 -6.11 -3.87
C VAL A 278 -8.19 -5.68 -2.49
N CYS A 279 -8.30 -4.37 -2.26
CA CYS A 279 -9.06 -3.84 -1.13
C CYS A 279 -10.05 -2.80 -1.69
N ALA A 280 -11.33 -2.94 -1.37
CA ALA A 280 -12.40 -2.05 -1.82
C ALA A 280 -13.16 -1.45 -0.63
N MET A 281 -13.33 -0.13 -0.62
CA MET A 281 -14.07 0.60 0.41
C MET A 281 -15.24 1.35 -0.23
N SER A 282 -16.40 1.32 0.41
CA SER A 282 -17.60 2.02 -0.07
C SER A 282 -18.44 2.58 1.08
N SER A 283 -18.75 3.88 1.02
CA SER A 283 -19.57 4.54 2.05
C SER A 283 -19.00 4.42 3.47
N CYS A 284 -17.68 4.32 3.58
CA CYS A 284 -16.88 4.20 4.79
C CYS A 284 -16.52 5.59 5.36
N THR A 285 -16.30 5.72 6.66
CA THR A 285 -15.89 6.99 7.30
C THR A 285 -14.75 6.77 8.27
N ASP A 286 -13.64 7.47 8.06
CA ASP A 286 -12.44 7.44 8.93
C ASP A 286 -11.79 6.04 9.11
N ASP A 287 -12.15 5.07 8.25
CA ASP A 287 -11.54 3.74 8.17
C ASP A 287 -10.12 3.80 7.57
N VAL A 288 -9.18 3.05 8.16
CA VAL A 288 -7.76 3.09 7.78
C VAL A 288 -7.29 1.76 7.17
N LEU A 289 -6.74 1.82 5.96
CA LEU A 289 -5.92 0.74 5.38
C LEU A 289 -4.43 1.12 5.49
N GLN A 290 -3.62 0.41 6.28
CA GLN A 290 -2.22 0.82 6.53
C GLN A 290 -1.20 0.31 5.49
N THR A 291 -1.31 -0.93 4.98
CA THR A 291 -0.30 -1.49 4.05
C THR A 291 -0.87 -2.60 3.16
N ILE A 292 -0.48 -2.61 1.88
CA ILE A 292 -0.58 -3.78 0.99
C ILE A 292 0.82 -4.14 0.51
N ALA A 293 1.29 -5.38 0.75
CA ALA A 293 2.66 -5.80 0.46
C ALA A 293 2.76 -7.21 -0.14
N CYS A 294 3.26 -7.33 -1.36
CA CYS A 294 3.63 -8.63 -1.94
C CYS A 294 5.15 -8.71 -2.09
N ALA A 295 5.79 -9.80 -1.63
CA ALA A 295 7.23 -9.99 -1.64
C ALA A 295 7.63 -11.34 -2.24
N THR A 296 8.73 -11.38 -2.98
CA THR A 296 9.34 -12.61 -3.52
C THR A 296 10.80 -12.69 -3.10
N SER A 297 11.28 -13.89 -2.77
CA SER A 297 12.70 -14.12 -2.47
C SER A 297 13.17 -15.45 -3.02
N ASN A 298 14.28 -15.48 -3.75
CA ASN A 298 14.85 -16.70 -4.34
C ASN A 298 13.89 -17.50 -5.25
N SER A 299 12.85 -16.87 -5.79
CA SER A 299 11.92 -17.50 -6.73
C SER A 299 12.33 -17.29 -8.20
N SER A 300 11.85 -18.15 -9.10
CA SER A 300 12.01 -18.03 -10.55
C SER A 300 10.68 -18.08 -11.29
N ASP A 301 10.47 -17.16 -12.21
CA ASP A 301 9.32 -17.13 -13.14
C ASP A 301 7.91 -16.98 -12.50
N ASP A 302 7.81 -16.78 -11.19
CA ASP A 302 6.55 -16.45 -10.50
C ASP A 302 5.91 -15.14 -10.98
N VAL A 303 4.58 -15.11 -11.08
CA VAL A 303 3.78 -13.93 -11.49
C VAL A 303 3.05 -13.32 -10.30
N LEU A 304 3.40 -12.08 -9.93
CA LEU A 304 2.64 -11.28 -8.95
C LEU A 304 1.85 -10.15 -9.62
N GLN A 305 0.52 -10.18 -9.51
CA GLN A 305 -0.35 -9.10 -9.96
C GLN A 305 -1.12 -8.49 -8.77
N ALA A 306 -0.60 -7.39 -8.21
CA ALA A 306 -1.29 -6.60 -7.19
C ALA A 306 -2.11 -5.47 -7.84
N THR A 307 -3.41 -5.36 -7.52
CA THR A 307 -4.34 -4.35 -8.10
C THR A 307 -5.13 -3.67 -6.98
N VAL A 308 -4.66 -2.52 -6.49
CA VAL A 308 -5.39 -1.77 -5.45
C VAL A 308 -6.56 -1.01 -6.09
N SER A 309 -7.78 -1.22 -5.58
CA SER A 309 -9.02 -0.61 -6.12
C SER A 309 -9.81 0.08 -5.02
N ALA A 310 -9.45 1.29 -4.61
CA ALA A 310 -10.30 2.10 -3.73
C ALA A 310 -10.99 3.23 -4.51
N MET A 311 -12.32 3.14 -4.67
CA MET A 311 -13.19 4.28 -4.97
C MET A 311 -14.56 4.12 -4.31
N SER A 312 -14.79 4.83 -3.19
CA SER A 312 -15.74 5.95 -3.11
C SER A 312 -15.75 6.55 -1.69
N SER A 313 -15.43 7.85 -1.60
CA SER A 313 -15.71 8.77 -0.47
C SER A 313 -15.16 8.44 0.93
N CYS A 314 -13.85 8.33 1.12
CA CYS A 314 -13.23 8.36 2.46
C CYS A 314 -12.11 9.42 2.54
N SER A 315 -12.05 10.10 3.68
CA SER A 315 -11.11 11.17 4.04
C SER A 315 -9.65 10.69 4.08
N ASP A 316 -8.75 11.57 3.64
CA ASP A 316 -7.37 11.78 4.08
C ASP A 316 -6.66 10.68 4.93
N ASP A 317 -6.24 9.57 4.33
CA ASP A 317 -5.02 8.83 4.74
C ASP A 317 -4.66 7.76 3.67
N VAL A 318 -3.58 7.98 2.91
CA VAL A 318 -3.08 7.02 1.91
C VAL A 318 -2.01 6.12 2.55
N PRO A 319 -2.10 4.78 2.45
CA PRO A 319 -1.11 3.86 3.03
C PRO A 319 0.32 4.09 2.53
N SER A 320 1.29 3.95 3.44
CA SER A 320 2.70 3.86 3.09
C SER A 320 2.99 2.52 2.39
N ILE A 321 3.31 2.57 1.09
CA ILE A 321 3.75 1.39 0.34
C ILE A 321 5.23 1.15 0.63
N CYS A 322 5.52 0.35 1.66
CA CYS A 322 6.85 -0.23 1.85
C CYS A 322 7.04 -1.41 0.87
N CYS A 323 7.46 -1.12 -0.36
CA CYS A 323 8.04 -2.14 -1.22
C CYS A 323 9.58 -2.02 -1.18
N ASP A 324 10.21 -2.96 -0.49
CA ASP A 324 11.67 -3.13 -0.43
C ASP A 324 12.20 -3.64 -1.78
N MET A 325 13.14 -2.88 -2.38
CA MET A 325 14.07 -3.14 -3.50
C MET A 325 13.67 -3.92 -4.77
N SER A 326 12.44 -4.44 -4.91
CA SER A 326 12.04 -5.28 -6.06
C SER A 326 10.94 -4.67 -6.94
N THR A 327 10.35 -3.53 -6.55
CA THR A 327 9.40 -2.73 -7.36
C THR A 327 10.04 -2.24 -8.67
N LEU A 328 11.37 -2.20 -8.73
CA LEU A 328 12.14 -1.85 -9.92
C LEU A 328 11.92 -2.86 -11.07
N VAL A 329 11.77 -4.16 -10.79
CA VAL A 329 11.75 -5.22 -11.84
C VAL A 329 10.37 -5.40 -12.48
N LEU A 330 9.28 -5.20 -11.73
CA LEU A 330 7.93 -5.20 -12.32
C LEU A 330 7.60 -3.89 -13.06
N MET A 331 8.14 -2.74 -12.61
CA MET A 331 8.11 -1.50 -13.40
C MET A 331 8.91 -1.63 -14.72
N LEU A 332 10.01 -2.39 -14.71
CA LEU A 332 10.85 -2.65 -15.89
C LEU A 332 10.11 -3.45 -17.00
N LEU A 333 9.09 -4.25 -16.66
CA LEU A 333 8.24 -4.93 -17.65
C LEU A 333 7.07 -4.06 -18.14
N LYS A 334 6.45 -3.23 -17.29
CA LYS A 334 5.34 -2.33 -17.69
C LYS A 334 5.79 -1.08 -18.46
N LEU A 335 7.06 -0.66 -18.33
CA LEU A 335 7.65 0.42 -19.15
C LEU A 335 8.07 -0.01 -20.57
N GLN A 336 7.96 -1.30 -20.95
CA GLN A 336 8.21 -1.76 -22.34
C GLN A 336 7.24 -1.16 -23.37
N SER A 337 6.22 -0.43 -22.90
CA SER A 337 5.21 0.31 -23.64
C SER A 337 5.57 1.67 -24.28
N VAL A 338 6.45 2.47 -23.69
CA VAL A 338 6.46 3.94 -23.94
C VAL A 338 7.01 4.26 -25.34
N ARG A 339 6.15 4.35 -26.37
CA ARG A 339 6.49 4.59 -27.80
C ARG A 339 7.81 3.93 -28.25
N GLN A 340 7.94 2.62 -28.03
CA GLN A 340 9.12 1.81 -28.41
C GLN A 340 10.44 2.20 -27.72
N ARG A 341 10.43 2.72 -26.49
CA ARG A 341 11.66 2.99 -25.74
C ARG A 341 11.81 2.09 -24.51
N THR A 342 12.86 1.27 -24.47
CA THR A 342 13.19 0.40 -23.33
C THR A 342 14.08 1.20 -22.36
N LEU A 343 13.84 1.14 -21.04
CA LEU A 343 14.59 1.92 -20.04
C LEU A 343 15.40 0.98 -19.11
N CYS A 344 16.57 1.43 -18.63
CA CYS A 344 17.45 0.67 -17.73
C CYS A 344 18.15 1.59 -16.69
N HIS A 345 18.81 0.99 -15.69
CA HIS A 345 19.58 1.69 -14.64
C HIS A 345 18.73 2.71 -13.85
N LEU A 346 17.66 2.22 -13.20
CA LEU A 346 16.81 3.06 -12.37
C LEU A 346 17.45 3.34 -10.99
N SER A 347 17.61 4.60 -10.64
CA SER A 347 17.99 5.02 -9.29
C SER A 347 17.12 6.20 -8.85
N GLN A 348 16.50 6.11 -7.67
CA GLN A 348 15.70 7.21 -7.13
C GLN A 348 16.56 8.46 -6.95
N LEU A 349 16.07 9.59 -7.45
CA LEU A 349 16.69 10.90 -7.32
C LEU A 349 16.10 11.68 -6.15
N GLY A 350 14.79 11.54 -5.90
CA GLY A 350 14.09 12.24 -4.84
C GLY A 350 12.62 11.84 -4.76
N GLU A 351 12.00 12.18 -3.63
CA GLU A 351 10.60 11.92 -3.31
C GLU A 351 10.04 13.10 -2.50
N GLY A 352 8.83 13.54 -2.83
CA GLY A 352 8.16 14.66 -2.16
C GLY A 352 6.68 14.71 -2.49
N GLY A 353 6.01 15.81 -2.11
CA GLY A 353 4.55 15.99 -2.29
C GLY A 353 4.07 15.94 -3.75
N PHE A 354 4.98 15.99 -4.72
CA PHE A 354 4.69 15.94 -6.15
C PHE A 354 4.87 14.54 -6.75
N GLY A 355 5.30 13.58 -5.93
CA GLY A 355 5.54 12.20 -6.28
C GLY A 355 7.02 11.80 -6.25
N THR A 356 7.36 10.72 -6.96
CA THR A 356 8.69 10.11 -6.89
C THR A 356 9.41 10.20 -8.23
N VAL A 357 10.68 10.60 -8.19
CA VAL A 357 11.51 10.80 -9.38
C VAL A 357 12.67 9.81 -9.42
N TYR A 358 12.84 9.14 -10.55
CA TYR A 358 13.90 8.17 -10.80
C TYR A 358 14.78 8.60 -11.97
N ALA A 359 16.09 8.50 -11.83
CA ALA A 359 17.00 8.53 -12.99
C ALA A 359 16.85 7.23 -13.75
N ALA A 360 16.87 7.28 -15.08
CA ALA A 360 16.93 6.12 -15.95
C ALA A 360 17.75 6.43 -17.21
N THR A 361 18.12 5.39 -17.95
CA THR A 361 18.77 5.48 -19.26
C THR A 361 17.91 4.77 -20.31
N CYS A 362 17.66 5.40 -21.44
CA CYS A 362 17.02 4.76 -22.58
C CYS A 362 17.99 3.78 -23.24
N LEU A 363 17.59 2.52 -23.40
CA LEU A 363 18.40 1.45 -23.98
C LEU A 363 18.57 1.61 -25.49
N ASP A 364 17.64 2.27 -26.17
CA ASP A 364 17.65 2.39 -27.63
C ASP A 364 18.69 3.40 -28.13
N ASP A 365 18.90 4.50 -27.40
CA ASP A 365 19.79 5.60 -27.78
C ASP A 365 20.78 6.03 -26.68
N GLY A 366 20.75 5.41 -25.50
CA GLY A 366 21.59 5.75 -24.35
C GLY A 366 21.20 7.06 -23.67
N LEU A 367 20.05 7.66 -24.02
CA LEU A 367 19.62 8.96 -23.50
C LEU A 367 19.34 8.89 -22.00
N GLN A 368 19.91 9.83 -21.24
CA GLN A 368 19.62 9.97 -19.83
C GLN A 368 18.27 10.66 -19.65
N VAL A 369 17.37 10.02 -18.88
CA VAL A 369 16.01 10.49 -18.63
C VAL A 369 15.67 10.44 -17.14
N SER A 370 14.65 11.19 -16.74
CA SER A 370 14.06 11.12 -15.42
C SER A 370 12.61 10.65 -15.53
N ILE A 371 12.19 9.72 -14.70
CA ILE A 371 10.82 9.22 -14.64
C ILE A 371 10.17 9.85 -13.41
N CYS A 372 9.14 10.65 -13.60
CA CYS A 372 8.35 11.24 -12.53
C CYS A 372 6.97 10.58 -12.47
N ILE A 373 6.61 10.07 -11.30
CA ILE A 373 5.31 9.45 -11.03
C ILE A 373 4.52 10.43 -10.19
N THR A 374 3.41 10.96 -10.72
CA THR A 374 2.63 12.00 -10.06
C THR A 374 1.13 11.74 -10.15
N TYR A 375 0.38 12.15 -9.13
CA TYR A 375 -1.07 11.92 -9.02
C TYR A 375 -1.90 13.10 -9.55
N ASN A 376 -1.27 14.22 -9.86
CA ASN A 376 -1.91 15.43 -10.38
C ASN A 376 -1.32 15.80 -11.75
N ILE A 377 -2.15 15.94 -12.79
CA ILE A 377 -1.72 16.48 -14.09
C ILE A 377 -2.19 17.92 -14.26
N TYR A 378 -1.21 18.81 -14.44
CA TYR A 378 -1.39 20.07 -15.16
C TYR A 378 -0.39 20.07 -16.32
N LEU A 379 -0.85 19.63 -17.49
CA LEU A 379 -0.04 19.56 -18.71
C LEU A 379 0.24 20.97 -19.25
N ALA A 380 1.23 21.63 -18.66
CA ALA A 380 1.78 22.89 -19.19
C ALA A 380 2.58 22.71 -20.50
N ASN A 381 2.96 21.47 -20.87
CA ASN A 381 4.01 21.25 -21.86
C ASN A 381 3.53 21.05 -23.31
N HIS A 382 2.28 21.35 -23.64
CA HIS A 382 1.77 21.23 -25.01
C HIS A 382 2.17 22.39 -25.96
N PHE A 383 2.91 23.40 -25.48
CA PHE A 383 3.26 24.58 -26.28
C PHE A 383 4.73 24.57 -26.75
N CYS A 384 4.90 24.34 -28.05
CA CYS A 384 6.13 24.46 -28.85
C CYS A 384 6.64 25.92 -28.91
N PRO A 385 7.94 26.23 -29.11
CA PRO A 385 9.12 25.37 -29.33
C PRO A 385 9.93 25.10 -28.05
N ARG A 386 10.79 24.07 -28.06
CA ARG A 386 11.68 23.72 -26.93
C ARG A 386 12.60 24.90 -26.59
N VAL A 387 12.80 25.15 -25.30
CA VAL A 387 13.83 26.07 -24.79
C VAL A 387 14.73 25.31 -23.83
N GLU A 388 15.99 25.73 -23.73
CA GLU A 388 17.00 24.98 -22.98
C GLU A 388 16.75 25.05 -21.48
N GLU A 389 16.16 26.15 -21.00
CA GLU A 389 15.99 26.51 -19.60
C GLU A 389 14.75 25.86 -18.93
N ILE A 390 13.98 25.05 -19.65
CA ILE A 390 12.81 24.33 -19.12
C ILE A 390 12.99 22.84 -19.37
N ILE A 391 12.77 22.00 -18.34
CA ILE A 391 12.89 20.55 -18.47
C ILE A 391 11.90 20.02 -19.50
N GLN A 392 12.39 19.20 -20.41
CA GLN A 392 11.55 18.70 -21.49
C GLN A 392 10.73 17.49 -21.04
N LEU A 393 9.41 17.53 -21.25
CA LEU A 393 8.60 16.31 -21.29
C LEU A 393 8.89 15.59 -22.61
N LEU A 394 9.46 14.39 -22.52
CA LEU A 394 9.80 13.54 -23.65
C LEU A 394 8.62 12.64 -24.00
N ASP A 395 7.98 12.05 -22.98
CA ASP A 395 6.79 11.22 -23.12
C ASP A 395 5.97 11.23 -21.83
N TRP A 396 4.74 10.74 -21.88
CA TRP A 396 3.90 10.60 -20.70
C TRP A 396 2.89 9.46 -20.88
N ARG A 397 2.43 8.91 -19.77
CA ARG A 397 1.36 7.91 -19.71
C ARG A 397 0.36 8.25 -18.63
N VAL A 398 -0.88 7.88 -18.91
CA VAL A 398 -1.98 7.90 -17.96
C VAL A 398 -2.18 6.47 -17.50
N GLU A 399 -2.01 6.25 -16.21
CA GLU A 399 -2.48 5.05 -15.54
C GLU A 399 -3.79 5.41 -14.80
N SER A 400 -4.47 4.40 -14.26
CA SER A 400 -5.79 4.57 -13.64
C SER A 400 -5.84 5.57 -12.48
N ASP A 401 -4.72 5.76 -11.80
CA ASP A 401 -4.58 6.44 -10.51
C ASP A 401 -3.44 7.47 -10.49
N HIS A 402 -2.51 7.40 -11.44
CA HIS A 402 -1.35 8.29 -11.52
C HIS A 402 -0.90 8.50 -12.96
N TYR A 403 0.06 9.40 -13.11
CA TYR A 403 0.68 9.77 -14.37
C TYR A 403 2.16 9.48 -14.31
N ILE A 404 2.66 8.85 -15.37
CA ILE A 404 4.09 8.59 -15.54
C ILE A 404 4.61 9.59 -16.57
N LEU A 405 5.50 10.48 -16.15
CA LEU A 405 6.13 11.48 -16.99
C LEU A 405 7.57 11.06 -17.26
N VAL A 406 7.94 10.98 -18.54
CA VAL A 406 9.32 10.77 -18.98
C VAL A 406 9.91 12.13 -19.32
N LEU A 407 10.84 12.59 -18.51
CA LEU A 407 11.48 13.90 -18.59
C LEU A 407 12.93 13.78 -19.07
N GLU A 408 13.43 14.85 -19.69
CA GLU A 408 14.87 15.03 -19.93
C GLU A 408 15.64 14.96 -18.61
N ARG A 409 16.84 14.35 -18.62
CA ARG A 409 17.76 14.41 -17.48
C ARG A 409 19.11 15.00 -17.88
N PRO A 410 19.41 16.26 -17.54
CA PRO A 410 20.73 16.83 -17.74
C PRO A 410 21.76 16.09 -16.86
N VAL A 411 22.94 15.81 -17.40
CA VAL A 411 24.04 15.19 -16.64
C VAL A 411 25.37 15.85 -17.07
N PRO A 412 26.19 16.37 -16.14
CA PRO A 412 25.95 16.48 -14.71
C PRO A 412 24.89 17.56 -14.38
N SER A 413 24.11 17.36 -13.33
CA SER A 413 23.20 18.35 -12.76
C SER A 413 22.98 18.11 -11.28
N GLU A 414 22.74 19.18 -10.52
CA GLU A 414 22.28 19.14 -9.12
C GLU A 414 21.21 20.22 -8.89
N GLU A 415 20.46 20.12 -7.79
CA GLU A 415 19.53 21.19 -7.39
C GLU A 415 20.30 22.46 -7.01
N LEU A 416 19.75 23.63 -7.36
CA LEU A 416 20.40 24.91 -7.09
C LEU A 416 20.64 25.16 -5.60
N ASN A 417 19.77 24.61 -4.73
CA ASN A 417 19.97 24.64 -3.28
C ASN A 417 21.25 23.92 -2.85
N TRP A 418 21.52 22.74 -3.41
CA TRP A 418 22.75 21.97 -3.13
C TRP A 418 24.00 22.64 -3.69
N PHE A 419 23.90 23.25 -4.87
CA PHE A 419 24.97 24.08 -5.42
C PHE A 419 25.32 25.23 -4.46
N LEU A 420 24.32 25.96 -3.98
CA LEU A 420 24.49 27.07 -3.02
C LEU A 420 25.14 26.63 -1.70
N LEU A 421 24.68 25.52 -1.11
CA LEU A 421 25.26 24.97 0.11
C LEU A 421 26.72 24.58 -0.09
N ARG A 422 27.06 24.02 -1.26
CA ARG A 422 28.43 23.60 -1.58
C ARG A 422 29.39 24.77 -1.77
N GLN A 423 28.90 25.88 -2.32
CA GLN A 423 29.68 27.12 -2.48
C GLN A 423 29.87 27.88 -1.14
N MET A 424 29.46 27.29 0.00
CA MET A 424 29.52 27.92 1.32
C MET A 424 28.86 29.30 1.34
N VAL A 425 27.67 29.42 0.71
CA VAL A 425 26.77 30.58 0.83
C VAL A 425 27.24 31.83 0.06
N ASN A 426 28.45 31.85 -0.53
CA ASN A 426 29.05 33.06 -1.08
C ASN A 426 29.24 33.00 -2.61
N ILE A 427 28.12 33.04 -3.34
CA ILE A 427 28.14 33.10 -4.81
C ILE A 427 28.45 34.53 -5.27
N GLU A 428 29.40 34.67 -6.19
CA GLU A 428 29.70 35.97 -6.81
C GLU A 428 28.50 36.52 -7.58
N GLU A 429 28.36 37.85 -7.62
CA GLU A 429 27.23 38.52 -8.29
C GLU A 429 27.12 38.10 -9.76
N ASP A 430 28.24 37.86 -10.44
CA ASP A 430 28.31 37.43 -11.84
C ASP A 430 27.69 36.05 -12.04
N VAL A 431 27.92 35.11 -11.11
CA VAL A 431 27.33 33.77 -11.16
C VAL A 431 25.83 33.86 -10.89
N SER A 432 25.43 34.65 -9.89
CA SER A 432 24.02 34.92 -9.59
C SER A 432 23.29 35.53 -10.79
N TRP A 433 23.96 36.41 -11.53
CA TRP A 433 23.45 37.01 -12.76
C TRP A 433 23.20 35.97 -13.86
N VAL A 434 24.16 35.07 -14.10
CA VAL A 434 24.03 34.02 -15.13
C VAL A 434 22.86 33.09 -14.83
N ILE A 435 22.70 32.69 -13.56
CA ILE A 435 21.61 31.83 -13.09
C ILE A 435 20.26 32.55 -13.23
N MET A 436 20.17 33.78 -12.71
CA MET A 436 18.91 34.54 -12.70
C MET A 436 18.47 34.96 -14.09
N ARG A 437 19.39 35.18 -15.02
CA ARG A 437 19.04 35.49 -16.42
C ARG A 437 18.30 34.33 -17.06
N GLN A 438 18.80 33.11 -16.88
CA GLN A 438 18.19 31.90 -17.42
C GLN A 438 16.87 31.55 -16.70
N ALA A 439 16.82 31.66 -15.36
CA ALA A 439 15.59 31.44 -14.58
C ALA A 439 14.48 32.44 -14.96
N THR A 440 14.83 33.71 -15.14
CA THR A 440 13.92 34.76 -15.63
C THR A 440 13.42 34.44 -17.04
N PHE A 441 14.31 34.00 -17.92
CA PHE A 441 13.94 33.62 -19.28
C PHE A 441 12.99 32.40 -19.30
N ALA A 442 13.22 31.39 -18.46
CA ALA A 442 12.33 30.26 -18.28
C ALA A 442 10.94 30.73 -17.81
N ALA A 443 10.87 31.54 -16.75
CA ALA A 443 9.61 32.06 -16.20
C ALA A 443 8.82 32.91 -17.22
N GLN A 444 9.49 33.81 -17.93
CA GLN A 444 8.88 34.58 -19.02
C GLN A 444 8.37 33.67 -20.14
N THR A 445 9.13 32.63 -20.48
CA THR A 445 8.75 31.68 -21.51
C THR A 445 7.52 30.87 -21.12
N CYS A 446 7.44 30.41 -19.86
CA CYS A 446 6.22 29.80 -19.31
C CYS A 446 5.03 30.75 -19.45
N CYS A 447 5.20 32.00 -19.02
CA CYS A 447 4.14 33.01 -19.04
C CYS A 447 3.63 33.30 -20.46
N ARG A 448 4.55 33.46 -21.43
CA ARG A 448 4.20 33.64 -22.86
C ARG A 448 3.46 32.44 -23.45
N ARG A 449 3.63 31.24 -22.88
CA ARG A 449 2.91 30.01 -23.25
C ARG A 449 1.57 29.87 -22.52
N GLY A 450 1.17 30.86 -21.71
CA GLY A 450 -0.03 30.79 -20.89
C GLY A 450 0.09 29.89 -19.66
N VAL A 451 1.33 29.55 -19.27
CA VAL A 451 1.62 28.70 -18.11
C VAL A 451 2.25 29.54 -17.02
N LEU A 452 1.72 29.44 -15.81
CA LEU A 452 2.35 29.98 -14.61
C LEU A 452 2.89 28.83 -13.79
N HIS A 453 4.19 28.85 -13.48
CA HIS A 453 4.84 27.80 -12.71
C HIS A 453 4.36 27.72 -11.26
N ARG A 454 4.14 28.89 -10.64
CA ARG A 454 3.62 29.08 -9.27
C ARG A 454 4.50 28.59 -8.12
N ASP A 455 5.47 27.70 -8.38
CA ASP A 455 6.43 27.22 -7.37
C ASP A 455 7.89 27.44 -7.79
N ILE A 456 8.27 28.68 -8.14
CA ILE A 456 9.66 28.99 -8.50
C ILE A 456 10.47 29.14 -7.21
N LYS A 457 11.39 28.21 -6.97
CA LYS A 457 12.30 28.15 -5.82
C LYS A 457 13.59 27.42 -6.19
N MET A 458 14.58 27.39 -5.29
CA MET A 458 15.89 26.80 -5.59
C MET A 458 15.82 25.29 -5.82
N GLU A 459 14.93 24.61 -5.10
CA GLU A 459 14.69 23.17 -5.19
C GLU A 459 14.13 22.77 -6.56
N ASN A 460 13.39 23.68 -7.20
CA ASN A 460 12.76 23.46 -8.50
C ASN A 460 13.63 23.96 -9.68
N ILE A 461 14.92 24.24 -9.45
CA ILE A 461 15.88 24.62 -10.48
C ILE A 461 17.08 23.67 -10.43
N LEU A 462 17.30 22.93 -11.52
CA LEU A 462 18.52 22.16 -11.72
C LEU A 462 19.61 23.04 -12.32
N ILE A 463 20.85 22.88 -11.86
CA ILE A 463 22.03 23.56 -12.39
C ILE A 463 23.11 22.55 -12.76
N ASN A 464 23.78 22.78 -13.90
CA ASN A 464 25.02 22.11 -14.23
C ASN A 464 26.20 22.89 -13.61
N PRO A 465 26.92 22.33 -12.62
CA PRO A 465 27.92 23.07 -11.85
C PRO A 465 29.14 23.50 -12.68
N ASP A 466 29.39 22.85 -13.82
CA ASP A 466 30.54 23.15 -14.69
C ASP A 466 30.23 24.27 -15.69
N THR A 467 28.98 24.41 -16.10
CA THR A 467 28.56 25.34 -17.18
C THR A 467 27.61 26.44 -16.72
N LEU A 468 27.09 26.36 -15.48
CA LEU A 468 26.05 27.23 -14.92
C LEU A 468 24.74 27.26 -15.72
N LYS A 469 24.52 26.28 -16.61
CA LYS A 469 23.24 26.11 -17.30
C LYS A 469 22.17 25.65 -16.34
N VAL A 470 21.00 26.28 -16.38
CA VAL A 470 19.89 25.94 -15.48
C VAL A 470 18.68 25.40 -16.22
N LYS A 471 17.90 24.55 -15.54
CA LYS A 471 16.61 24.05 -16.02
C LYS A 471 15.56 24.14 -14.93
N LEU A 472 14.44 24.79 -15.24
CA LEU A 472 13.25 24.80 -14.40
C LEU A 472 12.55 23.44 -14.48
N ILE A 473 12.30 22.84 -13.32
CA ILE A 473 11.62 21.56 -13.14
C ILE A 473 10.34 21.75 -12.30
N ASP A 474 9.53 20.71 -12.25
CA ASP A 474 8.37 20.60 -11.33
C ASP A 474 7.24 21.62 -11.56
N PHE A 475 6.47 21.39 -12.62
CA PHE A 475 5.31 22.21 -13.00
C PHE A 475 4.02 21.84 -12.24
N GLY A 476 4.11 21.12 -11.12
CA GLY A 476 2.97 20.65 -10.35
C GLY A 476 2.54 21.60 -9.25
N CYS A 477 1.69 22.61 -9.52
CA CYS A 477 0.86 23.28 -8.49
C CYS A 477 -0.16 24.25 -9.09
N GLY A 478 -1.37 23.76 -9.37
CA GLY A 478 -2.52 24.54 -9.84
C GLY A 478 -3.54 24.92 -8.76
N ASP A 479 -3.57 24.25 -7.61
CA ASP A 479 -4.48 24.63 -6.52
C ASP A 479 -3.98 24.19 -5.13
N PHE A 480 -4.25 25.06 -4.15
CA PHE A 480 -3.86 25.06 -2.73
C PHE A 480 -2.39 24.80 -2.41
N LEU A 481 -1.62 25.89 -2.23
CA LEU A 481 -0.32 25.86 -1.55
C LEU A 481 -0.52 25.27 -0.14
N VAL A 482 -0.08 24.03 0.07
CA VAL A 482 0.15 23.50 1.41
C VAL A 482 1.33 24.29 1.98
N LEU A 483 1.04 25.24 2.87
CA LEU A 483 2.03 26.07 3.54
C LEU A 483 2.82 25.21 4.53
N THR A 484 3.84 24.50 4.04
CA THR A 484 4.94 24.04 4.90
C THR A 484 5.72 25.26 5.40
N GLU A 485 6.42 25.15 6.54
CA GLU A 485 7.22 26.25 7.10
C GLU A 485 8.16 26.89 6.06
N MET A 486 8.77 26.09 5.17
CA MET A 486 9.63 26.60 4.09
C MET A 486 8.87 27.14 2.87
N GLY A 487 7.72 26.55 2.51
CA GLY A 487 6.87 27.02 1.41
C GLY A 487 6.31 28.43 1.61
N SER A 488 6.15 28.85 2.88
CA SER A 488 5.74 30.21 3.24
C SER A 488 6.73 31.32 2.82
N THR A 489 8.00 30.97 2.58
CA THR A 489 9.08 31.96 2.36
C THR A 489 9.09 32.55 0.95
N TYR A 490 8.69 31.75 -0.05
CA TYR A 490 8.56 32.20 -1.44
C TYR A 490 7.15 32.72 -1.76
N CYS A 491 6.23 32.63 -0.80
CA CYS A 491 4.85 33.11 -0.97
C CYS A 491 4.80 34.65 -0.95
N PRO A 492 4.05 35.27 -1.87
CA PRO A 492 3.89 36.71 -1.87
C PRO A 492 2.99 37.17 -0.71
N PRO A 493 3.20 38.38 -0.17
CA PRO A 493 2.53 38.84 1.04
C PRO A 493 1.01 38.92 0.88
N GLU A 494 0.50 39.24 -0.31
CA GLU A 494 -0.93 39.28 -0.59
C GLU A 494 -1.61 37.90 -0.41
N TYR A 495 -0.90 36.81 -0.70
CA TYR A 495 -1.44 35.46 -0.48
C TYR A 495 -1.52 35.16 1.02
N LEU A 496 -0.47 35.49 1.78
CA LEU A 496 -0.46 35.31 3.23
C LEU A 496 -1.54 36.14 3.94
N MET A 497 -1.91 37.29 3.37
CA MET A 497 -2.94 38.17 3.94
C MET A 497 -4.37 37.81 3.53
N THR A 498 -4.57 37.39 2.28
CA THR A 498 -5.91 37.29 1.68
C THR A 498 -6.27 35.89 1.20
N GLY A 499 -5.32 34.95 1.19
CA GLY A 499 -5.45 33.64 0.56
C GLY A 499 -5.51 33.70 -0.97
N GLN A 500 -5.26 34.86 -1.59
CA GLN A 500 -5.37 35.07 -3.03
C GLN A 500 -4.15 35.82 -3.57
N TYR A 501 -3.75 35.53 -4.81
CA TYR A 501 -2.69 36.25 -5.52
C TYR A 501 -2.97 36.30 -7.02
N HIS A 502 -2.30 37.23 -7.70
CA HIS A 502 -2.25 37.26 -9.17
C HIS A 502 -0.98 36.59 -9.67
N GLY A 503 -1.11 35.72 -10.67
CA GLY A 503 -0.03 34.81 -11.09
C GLY A 503 1.29 35.47 -11.50
N GLU A 504 1.25 36.45 -12.41
CA GLU A 504 2.46 37.17 -12.86
C GLU A 504 3.15 37.94 -11.72
N PRO A 505 2.44 38.79 -10.93
CA PRO A 505 3.03 39.45 -9.76
C PRO A 505 3.58 38.48 -8.71
N ALA A 506 2.97 37.32 -8.50
CA ALA A 506 3.48 36.29 -7.59
C ALA A 506 4.77 35.65 -8.11
N THR A 507 4.83 35.35 -9.42
CA THR A 507 6.04 34.83 -10.08
C THR A 507 7.23 35.77 -9.90
N LEU A 508 6.99 37.09 -10.04
CA LEU A 508 7.99 38.13 -9.79
C LEU A 508 8.49 38.17 -8.35
N TRP A 509 7.58 38.01 -7.39
CA TRP A 509 7.95 37.93 -5.99
C TRP A 509 8.90 36.75 -5.75
N SER A 510 8.54 35.55 -6.21
CA SER A 510 9.37 34.34 -6.06
C SER A 510 10.74 34.48 -6.73
N LEU A 511 10.82 35.11 -7.92
CA LEU A 511 12.10 35.46 -8.56
C LEU A 511 12.92 36.46 -7.74
N GLY A 512 12.29 37.41 -7.07
CA GLY A 512 12.94 38.34 -6.15
C GLY A 512 13.51 37.66 -4.91
N ILE A 513 12.76 36.73 -4.31
CA ILE A 513 13.23 35.90 -3.19
C ILE A 513 14.41 35.02 -3.63
N LEU A 514 14.30 34.39 -4.81
CA LEU A 514 15.37 33.58 -5.40
C LEU A 514 16.67 34.38 -5.60
N LEU A 515 16.58 35.57 -6.23
CA LEU A 515 17.74 36.44 -6.43
C LEU A 515 18.37 36.88 -5.11
N PHE A 516 17.54 37.30 -4.15
CA PHE A 516 18.01 37.71 -2.84
C PHE A 516 18.80 36.57 -2.18
N ALA A 517 18.24 35.37 -2.20
CA ALA A 517 18.82 34.22 -1.53
C ALA A 517 20.06 33.67 -2.27
N LEU A 518 20.19 33.86 -3.59
CA LEU A 518 21.44 33.59 -4.31
C LEU A 518 22.59 34.51 -3.87
N LEU A 519 22.28 35.78 -3.61
CA LEU A 519 23.29 36.80 -3.29
C LEU A 519 23.65 36.84 -1.80
N CYS A 520 22.63 36.73 -0.95
CA CYS A 520 22.79 36.82 0.51
C CYS A 520 22.96 35.45 1.16
N GLY A 521 22.63 34.37 0.43
CA GLY A 521 22.65 33.01 0.94
C GLY A 521 21.69 32.73 2.10
N ASP A 522 20.74 33.63 2.31
CA ASP A 522 19.66 33.56 3.29
C ASP A 522 18.44 34.31 2.72
N PHE A 523 17.28 34.15 3.34
CA PHE A 523 16.02 34.78 2.92
C PHE A 523 15.89 36.22 3.47
N PRO A 524 15.11 37.09 2.81
CA PRO A 524 14.98 38.48 3.22
C PRO A 524 14.35 38.61 4.62
N LYS A 525 15.06 39.26 5.53
CA LYS A 525 14.60 39.63 6.88
C LYS A 525 14.51 41.15 6.96
N ILE A 526 13.70 41.66 7.90
CA ILE A 526 13.45 43.11 8.09
C ILE A 526 14.75 43.94 8.25
N GLN A 527 15.84 43.32 8.71
CA GLN A 527 17.12 43.99 8.98
C GLN A 527 18.23 43.69 7.95
N THR A 528 17.97 42.95 6.87
CA THR A 528 19.05 42.59 5.93
C THR A 528 19.44 43.79 5.07
N SER A 529 20.71 44.19 5.11
CA SER A 529 21.25 45.29 4.29
C SER A 529 21.76 44.77 2.95
N LEU A 530 21.25 45.34 1.85
CA LEU A 530 21.74 45.08 0.48
C LEU A 530 22.91 45.99 0.07
N SER A 531 23.40 46.84 0.98
CA SER A 531 24.41 47.88 0.68
C SER A 531 25.77 47.36 0.18
N SER A 532 26.00 46.05 0.21
CA SER A 532 27.20 45.39 -0.29
C SER A 532 27.16 45.05 -1.78
N PHE A 533 26.01 45.16 -2.45
CA PHE A 533 25.82 44.85 -3.87
C PHE A 533 25.72 46.11 -4.73
N CYS A 534 25.81 45.98 -6.06
CA CYS A 534 25.67 47.13 -6.94
C CYS A 534 24.28 47.79 -6.83
N ILE A 535 24.19 49.07 -7.18
CA ILE A 535 22.95 49.83 -7.05
C ILE A 535 21.84 49.25 -7.95
N GLU A 536 22.22 48.71 -9.11
CA GLU A 536 21.32 48.05 -10.04
C GLU A 536 20.75 46.74 -9.48
N CYS A 537 21.56 46.00 -8.72
CA CYS A 537 21.14 44.77 -8.02
C CYS A 537 20.14 45.08 -6.91
N CYS A 538 20.42 46.11 -6.12
CA CYS A 538 19.51 46.58 -5.08
C CYS A 538 18.17 47.05 -5.69
N ASP A 539 18.23 47.79 -6.81
CA ASP A 539 17.02 48.29 -7.49
C ASP A 539 16.15 47.14 -8.03
N ILE A 540 16.74 46.11 -8.67
CA ILE A 540 15.94 44.99 -9.20
C ILE A 540 15.25 44.19 -8.10
N ILE A 541 15.94 43.90 -6.98
CA ILE A 541 15.36 43.21 -5.83
C ILE A 541 14.21 44.05 -5.25
N CYS A 542 14.43 45.36 -5.04
CA CYS A 542 13.41 46.27 -4.54
C CYS A 542 12.18 46.30 -5.45
N ARG A 543 12.36 46.27 -6.77
CA ARG A 543 11.24 46.29 -7.73
C ARG A 543 10.47 44.97 -7.80
N CYS A 544 11.12 43.83 -7.54
CA CYS A 544 10.45 42.53 -7.44
C CYS A 544 9.68 42.37 -6.12
N LEU A 545 10.27 42.81 -5.01
CA LEU A 545 9.76 42.63 -3.65
C LEU A 545 8.88 43.80 -3.15
N GLN A 546 8.19 44.48 -4.06
CA GLN A 546 7.19 45.48 -3.65
C GLN A 546 6.01 44.80 -2.96
N PHE A 547 5.58 45.39 -1.85
CA PHE A 547 4.48 44.87 -1.05
C PHE A 547 3.15 44.90 -1.83
N ASP A 548 2.85 46.02 -2.50
CA ASP A 548 1.72 46.11 -3.41
C ASP A 548 2.07 45.41 -4.75
N PRO A 549 1.35 44.34 -5.15
CA PRO A 549 1.63 43.63 -6.39
C PRO A 549 1.52 44.52 -7.64
N LYS A 550 0.77 45.62 -7.59
CA LYS A 550 0.65 46.57 -8.71
C LYS A 550 1.87 47.47 -8.90
N GLN A 551 2.73 47.57 -7.88
CA GLN A 551 3.96 48.35 -7.93
C GLN A 551 5.17 47.51 -8.36
N ARG A 552 5.01 46.17 -8.46
CA ARG A 552 6.08 45.30 -8.95
C ARG A 552 6.37 45.57 -10.42
N ILE A 553 7.63 45.48 -10.81
CA ILE A 553 8.03 45.55 -12.21
C ILE A 553 7.32 44.46 -13.02
N GLU A 554 6.84 44.74 -14.23
CA GLU A 554 6.22 43.71 -15.09
C GLU A 554 7.23 42.62 -15.49
N LEU A 555 6.78 41.36 -15.53
CA LEU A 555 7.65 40.20 -15.78
C LEU A 555 8.39 40.30 -17.13
N GLU A 556 7.75 40.80 -18.17
CA GLU A 556 8.37 41.04 -19.48
C GLU A 556 9.45 42.13 -19.45
N LYS A 557 9.33 43.10 -18.55
CA LYS A 557 10.29 44.19 -18.38
C LYS A 557 11.49 43.80 -17.49
N LEU A 558 11.39 42.70 -16.74
CA LEU A 558 12.44 42.28 -15.82
C LEU A 558 13.78 42.05 -16.53
N SER A 559 13.79 41.36 -17.68
CA SER A 559 14.98 41.12 -18.49
C SER A 559 15.59 42.38 -19.13
N LEU A 560 14.86 43.51 -19.13
CA LEU A 560 15.33 44.81 -19.64
C LEU A 560 15.90 45.70 -18.53
N HIS A 561 15.89 45.22 -17.27
CA HIS A 561 16.44 45.95 -16.15
C HIS A 561 17.95 46.17 -16.32
N ASN A 562 18.46 47.30 -15.83
CA ASN A 562 19.89 47.65 -15.97
C ASN A 562 20.81 46.57 -15.40
N TRP A 563 20.40 45.89 -14.34
CA TRP A 563 21.15 44.76 -13.78
C TRP A 563 21.40 43.65 -14.81
N PHE A 564 20.43 43.35 -15.69
CA PHE A 564 20.63 42.40 -16.79
C PHE A 564 21.32 43.00 -18.02
N MET A 565 21.24 44.30 -18.23
CA MET A 565 21.75 44.96 -19.45
C MET A 565 23.20 45.47 -19.32
N VAL A 566 23.64 45.82 -18.11
CA VAL A 566 24.94 46.48 -17.85
C VAL A 566 26.04 45.47 -17.53
N ASN A 567 25.71 44.31 -16.95
CA ASN A 567 26.66 43.25 -16.57
C ASN A 567 27.00 42.29 -17.74
N THR A 568 27.31 42.80 -18.94
CA THR A 568 27.99 41.99 -19.96
C THR A 568 29.47 41.89 -19.60
N PHE A 569 29.81 41.05 -18.61
CA PHE A 569 31.19 40.66 -18.37
C PHE A 569 31.64 39.74 -19.52
N GLY A 570 32.61 40.22 -20.30
CA GLY A 570 33.19 39.53 -21.44
C GLY A 570 34.41 38.71 -21.09
#